data_AF-A0B909-F1
#
_entry.id   AF-A0B909-F1
#
_cell.length_a   1.000
_cell.length_b   1.000
_cell.length_c   1.000
_cell.angle_alpha   90.00
_cell.angle_beta   90.00
_cell.angle_gamma   90.00
#
_symmetry.space_group_name_H-M   'P 1'
#
loop_
_entity.id
_entity.type
_entity.pdbx_description
1 polymer ?
#
loop_
_entity_poly.entity_id
_entity_poly.type
_entity_poly.pdbx_seq_one_letter_code
_entity_poly.pdbx_strand_id
1 'polypeptide(L)'
;MDCEHHCRHICNWIERMPYHRKYALPKECCPELPVCFNETLMGEMLPGAIRQFRGPSGAHVHEFDDHWLFHRDIVNASDDPVGHLMRDAPEYLVSMAIVFLTSLLMGRKTRDKKVEAAIAGGLSGLFALLLGKLVKSIDEERGMEEVREI
;
A
#
# COMPACT_ATOMS: atom_id res chain seq x y z
N MET A 1 -9.52 -8.19 -13.25
CA MET A 1 -9.16 -7.85 -14.65
C MET A 1 -8.30 -8.97 -15.20
N ASP A 2 -8.68 -9.54 -16.34
CA ASP A 2 -7.94 -10.61 -16.99
C ASP A 2 -6.80 -10.05 -17.85
N CYS A 3 -5.68 -10.79 -17.93
CA CYS A 3 -4.54 -10.40 -18.75
C CYS A 3 -4.85 -10.53 -20.25
N GLU A 4 -4.91 -9.40 -20.94
CA GLU A 4 -5.03 -9.37 -22.40
C GLU A 4 -3.76 -9.87 -23.09
N HIS A 5 -3.89 -10.33 -24.35
CA HIS A 5 -2.78 -10.92 -25.11
C HIS A 5 -1.56 -9.98 -25.22
N HIS A 6 -1.79 -8.67 -25.29
CA HIS A 6 -0.72 -7.67 -25.39
C HIS A 6 -0.02 -7.40 -24.04
N CYS A 7 -0.60 -7.80 -22.90
CA CYS A 7 -0.03 -7.66 -21.55
C CYS A 7 0.62 -8.95 -21.03
N ARG A 8 0.64 -10.03 -21.83
CA ARG A 8 0.95 -11.37 -21.32
C ARG A 8 2.35 -11.47 -20.69
N HIS A 9 3.35 -10.82 -21.26
CA HIS A 9 4.73 -10.88 -20.74
C HIS A 9 4.84 -10.26 -19.34
N ILE A 10 4.37 -9.01 -19.17
CA ILE A 10 4.43 -8.33 -17.87
C ILE A 10 3.52 -9.01 -16.84
N CYS A 11 2.35 -9.50 -17.25
CA CYS A 11 1.46 -10.28 -16.40
C CYS A 11 2.13 -11.54 -15.84
N ASN A 12 2.78 -12.32 -16.72
CA ASN A 12 3.47 -13.54 -16.31
C ASN A 12 4.60 -13.26 -15.31
N TRP A 13 5.28 -12.13 -15.46
CA TRP A 13 6.28 -11.68 -14.51
C TRP A 13 5.64 -11.31 -13.15
N ILE A 14 4.58 -10.51 -13.17
CA ILE A 14 3.83 -10.10 -11.96
C ILE A 14 3.30 -11.30 -11.20
N GLU A 15 2.77 -12.31 -11.88
CA GLU A 15 2.25 -13.52 -11.23
C GLU A 15 3.30 -14.33 -10.47
N ARG A 16 4.59 -14.12 -10.78
CA ARG A 16 5.73 -14.73 -10.08
C ARG A 16 6.30 -13.84 -8.98
N MET A 17 5.92 -12.56 -8.94
CA MET A 17 6.33 -11.66 -7.86
C MET A 17 5.74 -12.15 -6.54
N PRO A 18 6.56 -12.23 -5.47
CA PRO A 18 6.08 -12.37 -4.11
C PRO A 18 5.15 -11.19 -3.74
N TYR A 19 4.10 -11.48 -2.98
CA TYR A 19 3.18 -10.45 -2.49
C TYR A 19 3.89 -9.42 -1.61
N HIS A 20 3.45 -8.17 -1.69
CA HIS A 20 3.94 -7.01 -0.93
C HIS A 20 5.44 -6.70 -1.10
N ARG A 21 6.09 -7.29 -2.09
CA ARG A 21 7.47 -6.98 -2.44
C ARG A 21 7.51 -6.02 -3.62
N LYS A 22 8.37 -5.01 -3.53
CA LYS A 22 8.50 -3.96 -4.52
C LYS A 22 9.66 -4.23 -5.48
N TYR A 23 9.42 -3.95 -6.76
CA TYR A 23 10.38 -4.14 -7.84
C TYR A 23 10.42 -2.90 -8.72
N ALA A 24 11.62 -2.35 -8.91
CA ALA A 24 11.83 -1.19 -9.76
C ALA A 24 12.18 -1.65 -11.17
N LEU A 25 11.38 -1.23 -12.16
CA LEU A 25 11.62 -1.44 -13.58
C LEU A 25 11.99 -0.10 -14.21
N PRO A 26 13.24 0.09 -14.66
CA PRO A 26 13.66 1.33 -15.31
C PRO A 26 12.83 1.62 -16.56
N LYS A 27 12.50 2.90 -16.79
CA LYS A 27 11.72 3.32 -17.97
C LYS A 27 12.49 3.12 -19.27
N GLU A 28 13.81 2.98 -19.23
CA GLU A 28 14.62 2.59 -20.39
C GLU A 28 14.23 1.20 -20.91
N CYS A 29 13.86 0.28 -20.03
CA CYS A 29 13.41 -1.08 -20.38
C CYS A 29 11.94 -1.11 -20.81
N CYS A 30 11.11 -0.24 -20.22
CA CYS A 30 9.69 -0.14 -20.50
C CYS A 30 9.25 1.33 -20.42
N PRO A 31 9.25 2.09 -21.53
CA PRO A 31 8.93 3.52 -21.48
C PRO A 31 7.48 3.82 -21.09
N GLU A 32 6.56 2.92 -21.41
CA GLU A 32 5.13 3.08 -21.17
C GLU A 32 4.53 1.78 -20.62
N LEU A 33 3.65 1.89 -19.63
CA LEU A 33 2.87 0.75 -19.13
C LEU A 33 1.87 0.28 -20.19
N PRO A 34 1.65 -1.04 -20.31
CA PRO A 34 0.60 -1.57 -21.18
C PRO A 34 -0.80 -1.05 -20.82
N VAL A 35 -1.71 -1.02 -21.80
CA VAL A 35 -3.05 -0.41 -21.63
C VAL A 35 -3.95 -1.14 -20.62
N CYS A 36 -3.60 -2.35 -20.18
CA CYS A 36 -4.30 -3.04 -19.10
C CYS A 36 -4.05 -2.44 -17.71
N PHE A 37 -3.12 -1.49 -17.57
CA PHE A 37 -2.91 -0.72 -16.35
C PHE A 37 -3.77 0.54 -16.38
N ASN A 38 -4.64 0.68 -15.38
CA ASN A 38 -5.55 1.80 -15.25
C ASN A 38 -5.05 2.72 -14.13
N GLU A 39 -4.97 4.02 -14.41
CA GLU A 39 -4.63 5.01 -13.40
C GLU A 39 -5.67 4.99 -12.28
N THR A 40 -5.22 5.13 -11.04
CA THR A 40 -6.10 5.12 -9.87
C THR A 40 -5.67 6.19 -8.87
N LEU A 41 -6.63 6.63 -8.07
CA LEU A 41 -6.38 7.44 -6.86
C LEU A 41 -6.48 6.58 -5.58
N MET A 42 -6.76 5.28 -5.72
CA MET A 42 -6.94 4.36 -4.60
C MET A 42 -5.63 3.72 -4.17
N GLY A 43 -5.07 4.25 -3.08
CA GLY A 43 -3.84 3.78 -2.46
C GLY A 43 -3.07 4.93 -1.83
N GLU A 44 -2.10 4.61 -0.98
CA GLU A 44 -1.14 5.59 -0.51
C GLU A 44 -0.18 5.93 -1.65
N MET A 45 -0.11 7.21 -2.02
CA MET A 45 0.88 7.67 -2.99
C MET A 45 2.25 7.73 -2.32
N LEU A 46 3.24 7.10 -2.92
CA LEU A 46 4.61 7.18 -2.40
C LEU A 46 5.18 8.59 -2.62
N PRO A 47 6.03 9.10 -1.70
CA PRO A 47 6.77 10.33 -1.92
C PRO A 47 7.53 10.28 -3.24
N GLY A 48 7.43 11.34 -4.04
CA GLY A 48 8.10 11.41 -5.35
C GLY A 48 7.39 10.68 -6.49
N ALA A 49 6.35 9.87 -6.24
CA ALA A 49 5.55 9.28 -7.30
C ALA A 49 4.69 10.35 -8.00
N ILE A 50 4.57 10.23 -9.32
CA ILE A 50 3.86 11.16 -10.20
C ILE A 50 2.41 10.69 -10.42
N ARG A 51 2.24 9.39 -10.68
CA ARG A 51 0.96 8.71 -10.88
C ARG A 51 0.99 7.32 -10.24
N GLN A 52 -0.18 6.70 -10.09
CA GLN A 52 -0.27 5.31 -9.66
C GLN A 52 -1.34 4.56 -10.46
N PHE A 53 -1.10 3.27 -10.70
CA PHE A 53 -1.89 2.45 -11.60
C PHE A 53 -2.23 1.11 -10.96
N ARG A 54 -3.39 0.56 -11.27
CA ARG A 54 -3.76 -0.82 -10.96
C ARG A 54 -3.87 -1.64 -12.23
N GLY A 55 -3.32 -2.85 -12.20
CA GLY A 55 -3.30 -3.76 -13.32
C GLY A 55 -3.79 -5.15 -12.96
N PRO A 56 -3.68 -6.09 -13.90
CA PRO A 56 -4.05 -7.49 -13.69
C PRO A 56 -3.25 -8.15 -12.56
N SER A 57 -3.76 -9.29 -12.09
CA SER A 57 -3.07 -10.17 -11.12
C SER A 57 -2.64 -9.51 -9.80
N GLY A 58 -3.37 -8.47 -9.39
CA GLY A 58 -3.12 -7.72 -8.15
C GLY A 58 -2.03 -6.66 -8.27
N ALA A 59 -1.61 -6.31 -9.50
CA ALA A 59 -0.57 -5.32 -9.70
C ALA A 59 -1.00 -3.93 -9.24
N HIS A 60 -0.13 -3.27 -8.48
CA HIS A 60 -0.21 -1.84 -8.23
C HIS A 60 1.16 -1.23 -8.51
N VAL A 61 1.16 -0.13 -9.24
CA VAL A 61 2.36 0.47 -9.82
C VAL A 61 2.41 1.94 -9.48
N HIS A 62 3.54 2.42 -9.00
CA HIS A 62 3.83 3.85 -8.89
C HIS A 62 4.75 4.27 -10.04
N GLU A 63 4.45 5.41 -10.64
CA GLU A 63 5.30 6.02 -11.65
C GLU A 63 6.23 7.04 -11.01
N PHE A 64 7.52 6.90 -11.29
CA PHE A 64 8.54 7.90 -11.00
C PHE A 64 9.09 8.46 -12.32
N ASP A 65 9.97 9.47 -12.24
CA ASP A 65 10.55 10.10 -13.43
C ASP A 65 11.35 9.09 -14.28
N ASP A 66 12.08 8.18 -13.64
CA ASP A 66 13.05 7.26 -14.25
C ASP A 66 12.64 5.77 -14.21
N HIS A 67 11.66 5.39 -13.38
CA HIS A 67 11.27 3.98 -13.25
C HIS A 67 9.78 3.80 -12.92
N TRP A 68 9.33 2.56 -13.06
CA TRP A 68 8.06 2.06 -12.54
C TRP A 68 8.34 1.22 -11.30
N LEU A 69 7.60 1.46 -10.23
CA LEU A 69 7.69 0.66 -9.01
C LEU A 69 6.48 -0.26 -8.90
N PHE A 70 6.69 -1.53 -9.17
CA PHE A 70 5.67 -2.58 -9.11
C PHE A 70 5.63 -3.22 -7.74
N HIS A 71 4.42 -3.47 -7.25
CA HIS A 71 4.19 -4.51 -6.24
C HIS A 71 2.92 -5.27 -6.54
N ARG A 72 2.71 -6.36 -5.80
CA ARG A 72 1.56 -7.23 -5.99
C ARG A 72 0.78 -7.36 -4.69
N ASP A 73 -0.48 -6.95 -4.75
CA ASP A 73 -1.49 -7.18 -3.72
C ASP A 73 -2.02 -8.63 -3.83
N ILE A 74 -2.35 -9.23 -2.70
CA ILE A 74 -3.06 -10.50 -2.57
C ILE A 74 -4.51 -10.34 -3.06
N VAL A 75 -5.17 -9.25 -2.66
CA VAL A 75 -6.56 -8.94 -3.02
C VAL A 75 -6.59 -7.60 -3.74
N ASN A 76 -7.21 -7.53 -4.92
CA ASN A 76 -7.36 -6.25 -5.60
C ASN A 76 -8.36 -5.36 -4.85
N ALA A 77 -7.91 -4.21 -4.35
CA ALA A 77 -8.74 -3.25 -3.62
C ALA A 77 -9.94 -2.73 -4.43
N SER A 78 -9.85 -2.72 -5.77
CA SER A 78 -10.97 -2.28 -6.62
C SER A 78 -12.10 -3.32 -6.70
N ASP A 79 -11.76 -4.60 -6.52
CA ASP A 79 -12.72 -5.71 -6.63
C ASP A 79 -13.26 -6.11 -5.23
N ASP A 80 -12.38 -6.18 -4.22
CA ASP A 80 -12.74 -6.47 -2.82
C ASP A 80 -11.97 -5.56 -1.84
N PRO A 81 -12.49 -4.35 -1.57
CA PRO A 81 -11.86 -3.39 -0.66
C PRO A 81 -11.69 -3.91 0.77
N VAL A 82 -12.62 -4.75 1.25
CA VAL A 82 -12.61 -5.27 2.62
C VAL A 82 -11.55 -6.37 2.74
N GLY A 83 -11.51 -7.29 1.77
CA GLY A 83 -10.46 -8.32 1.70
C GLY A 83 -9.06 -7.72 1.60
N HIS A 84 -8.89 -6.64 0.82
CA HIS A 84 -7.62 -5.90 0.74
C HIS A 84 -7.21 -5.34 2.11
N LEU A 85 -8.10 -4.65 2.82
CA LEU A 85 -7.78 -4.16 4.17
C LEU A 85 -7.40 -5.28 5.14
N MET A 86 -7.99 -6.46 5.03
CA MET A 86 -7.68 -7.57 5.93
C MET A 86 -6.36 -8.28 5.60
N ARG A 87 -5.99 -8.36 4.33
CA ARG A 87 -4.88 -9.21 3.85
C ARG A 87 -3.66 -8.42 3.40
N ASP A 88 -3.87 -7.25 2.83
CA ASP A 88 -2.83 -6.41 2.27
C ASP A 88 -2.51 -5.19 3.13
N ALA A 89 -3.50 -4.66 3.86
CA ALA A 89 -3.32 -3.44 4.65
C ALA A 89 -3.93 -3.49 6.08
N PRO A 90 -3.67 -4.58 6.86
CA PRO A 90 -4.29 -4.79 8.17
C PRO A 90 -3.96 -3.70 9.20
N GLU A 91 -2.88 -2.97 9.03
CA GLU A 91 -2.49 -1.87 9.92
C GLU A 91 -3.49 -0.71 9.92
N TYR A 92 -4.23 -0.48 8.82
CA TYR A 92 -5.30 0.53 8.82
C TYR A 92 -6.48 0.08 9.69
N LEU A 93 -6.81 -1.21 9.70
CA LEU A 93 -7.84 -1.76 10.59
C LEU A 93 -7.47 -1.59 12.06
N VAL A 94 -6.21 -1.88 12.42
CA VAL A 94 -5.70 -1.67 13.77
C VAL A 94 -5.78 -0.19 14.16
N SER A 95 -5.38 0.70 13.26
CA SER A 95 -5.42 2.15 13.49
C SER A 95 -6.85 2.64 13.72
N MET A 96 -7.81 2.20 12.90
CA MET A 96 -9.22 2.52 13.06
C MET A 96 -9.78 2.00 14.38
N ALA A 97 -9.42 0.78 14.78
CA ALA A 97 -9.87 0.19 16.04
C ALA A 97 -9.38 0.99 17.26
N ILE A 98 -8.12 1.44 17.26
CA ILE A 98 -7.56 2.27 18.33
C ILE A 98 -8.30 3.62 18.41
N VAL A 99 -8.51 4.30 17.27
CA VAL A 99 -9.24 5.58 17.22
C VAL A 99 -10.69 5.41 17.71
N PHE A 100 -11.37 4.36 17.28
CA PHE A 100 -12.74 4.09 17.69
C PHE A 100 -12.84 3.85 19.21
N LEU A 101 -11.97 2.99 19.75
CA LEU A 101 -11.98 2.67 21.18
C LEU A 101 -11.64 3.88 22.04
N THR A 102 -10.62 4.66 21.67
CA THR A 102 -10.24 5.89 22.39
C THR A 102 -11.35 6.94 22.33
N SER A 103 -12.02 7.10 21.19
CA SER A 103 -13.18 8.01 21.04
C SER A 103 -14.36 7.61 21.93
N LEU A 104 -14.66 6.31 22.02
CA LEU A 104 -15.71 5.81 22.93
C LEU A 104 -15.38 6.09 24.40
N LEU A 105 -14.12 5.94 24.79
CA LEU A 105 -13.66 6.23 26.14
C LEU A 105 -13.73 7.73 26.46
N MET A 106 -13.37 8.60 25.51
CA MET A 106 -13.45 10.06 25.66
C MET A 106 -14.89 10.59 25.69
N GLY A 107 -15.79 10.01 24.89
CA GLY A 107 -17.22 10.40 24.84
C GLY A 107 -17.98 10.12 26.14
N ARG A 108 -17.47 9.21 26.98
CA ARG A 108 -17.94 9.06 28.36
C ARG A 108 -17.27 10.15 29.19
N LYS A 109 -18.05 11.08 29.75
CA LYS A 109 -17.56 12.10 30.71
C LYS A 109 -17.06 11.38 31.98
N THR A 110 -15.81 10.93 31.98
CA THR A 110 -15.20 10.22 33.11
C THR A 110 -14.03 11.03 33.66
N ARG A 111 -13.91 11.11 35.00
CA ARG A 111 -12.73 11.65 35.72
C ARG A 111 -11.87 10.53 36.29
N ASP A 112 -11.95 9.34 35.70
CA ASP A 112 -11.23 8.16 36.17
C ASP A 112 -9.82 8.16 35.57
N LYS A 113 -8.80 8.26 36.43
CA LYS A 113 -7.38 8.26 36.04
C LYS A 113 -6.99 7.01 35.23
N LYS A 114 -7.69 5.88 35.40
CA LYS A 114 -7.46 4.67 34.58
C LYS A 114 -7.94 4.84 33.15
N VAL A 115 -9.06 5.55 32.97
CA VAL A 115 -9.60 5.86 31.64
C VAL A 115 -8.71 6.90 30.94
N GLU A 116 -8.26 7.92 31.66
CA GLU A 116 -7.29 8.90 31.13
C GLU A 116 -5.98 8.22 30.71
N ALA A 117 -5.45 7.31 31.53
CA ALA A 117 -4.25 6.54 31.20
C ALA A 117 -4.47 5.64 29.97
N ALA A 118 -5.64 5.02 29.84
CA ALA A 118 -5.99 4.19 28.67
C ALA A 118 -6.08 5.03 27.38
N ILE A 119 -6.70 6.21 27.43
CA ILE A 119 -6.77 7.13 26.29
C ILE A 119 -5.37 7.60 25.90
N ALA A 120 -4.58 8.06 26.87
CA ALA A 120 -3.22 8.53 26.62
C ALA A 120 -2.33 7.41 26.04
N GLY A 121 -2.45 6.19 26.56
CA GLY A 121 -1.75 5.02 26.04
C GLY A 121 -2.18 4.67 24.62
N GLY A 122 -3.49 4.69 24.33
CA GLY A 122 -4.02 4.43 22.98
C GLY A 122 -3.53 5.45 21.95
N LEU A 123 -3.60 6.74 22.27
CA LEU A 123 -3.10 7.80 21.39
C LEU A 123 -1.58 7.70 21.19
N SER A 124 -0.81 7.40 22.24
CA SER A 124 0.63 7.20 22.15
C SER A 124 0.99 6.00 21.27
N GLY A 125 0.24 4.90 21.38
CA GLY A 125 0.41 3.71 20.54
C GLY A 125 0.09 3.99 19.07
N LEU A 126 -0.99 4.72 18.79
CA LEU A 126 -1.32 5.17 17.43
C LEU A 126 -0.21 6.06 16.85
N PHE A 127 0.29 7.01 17.63
CA PHE A 127 1.39 7.88 17.21
C PHE A 127 2.66 7.09 16.88
N ALA A 128 3.04 6.11 17.72
CA ALA A 128 4.18 5.24 17.47
C ALA A 128 4.01 4.39 16.19
N LEU A 129 2.80 3.87 15.94
CA LEU A 129 2.48 3.15 14.69
C LEU A 129 2.64 4.04 13.46
N LEU A 130 2.11 5.26 13.49
CA LEU A 130 2.22 6.22 12.38
C LEU A 130 3.68 6.64 12.12
N LEU A 131 4.45 6.86 13.18
CA LEU A 131 5.90 7.11 13.06
C LEU A 131 6.62 5.91 12.42
N GLY A 132 6.29 4.69 12.83
CA GLY A 132 6.82 3.47 12.23
C GLY A 132 6.51 3.38 10.73
N LYS A 133 5.28 3.72 10.30
CA LYS A 133 4.92 3.75 8.87
C LYS A 133 5.73 4.81 8.12
N LEU A 134 5.90 6.00 8.68
CA LEU A 134 6.70 7.06 8.06
C LEU A 134 8.16 6.65 7.89
N VAL A 135 8.75 6.00 8.89
CA VAL A 135 10.12 5.48 8.78
C VAL A 135 10.21 4.38 7.73
N LYS A 136 9.22 3.48 7.68
CA LYS A 136 9.17 2.40 6.70
C LYS A 136 9.00 2.91 5.27
N SER A 137 8.18 3.93 5.04
CA SER A 137 8.01 4.50 3.70
C SER A 137 9.29 5.16 3.19
N ILE A 138 10.10 5.73 4.08
CA ILE A 138 11.44 6.24 3.76
C ILE A 138 12.42 5.10 3.44
N ASP A 139 12.35 3.98 4.17
CA ASP A 139 13.24 2.83 3.96
C ASP A 139 12.84 1.99 2.72
N GLU A 140 11.56 1.97 2.37
CA GLU A 140 11.05 1.27 1.18
C GLU A 140 11.63 1.81 -0.13
N GLU A 141 12.13 3.05 -0.18
CA GLU A 141 12.93 3.57 -1.31
C GLU A 141 14.30 2.87 -1.43
N ARG A 142 14.83 2.27 -0.36
CA ARG A 142 16.17 1.64 -0.33
C ARG A 142 16.15 0.13 -0.51
N GLY A 143 15.01 -0.52 -0.24
CA GLY A 143 14.84 -1.97 -0.30
C GLY A 143 14.34 -2.51 -1.65
N MET A 144 14.32 -1.68 -2.69
CA MET A 144 13.79 -2.03 -4.01
C MET A 144 14.74 -2.97 -4.75
N GLU A 145 14.20 -4.06 -5.29
CA GLU A 145 14.96 -4.92 -6.20
C GLU A 145 14.85 -4.35 -7.62
N GLU A 146 15.98 -3.93 -8.18
CA GLU A 146 16.05 -3.43 -9.55
C GLU A 146 15.97 -4.61 -10.53
N VAL A 147 15.01 -4.54 -11.46
CA VAL A 147 14.78 -5.55 -12.48
C VAL A 147 15.00 -4.90 -13.84
N ARG A 148 15.96 -5.42 -14.60
CA ARG A 148 16.35 -4.87 -15.90
C ARG A 148 15.74 -5.62 -17.09
N GLU A 149 15.10 -6.77 -16.84
CA GLU A 149 14.52 -7.63 -17.86
C GLU A 149 13.26 -8.33 -17.31
N ILE A 150 12.20 -8.40 -18.12
CA ILE A 150 10.89 -8.99 -17.79
C ILE A 150 10.39 -9.92 -18.91
#